data_AF-A0A956EF90-F1
#
_entry.id   AF-A0A956EF90-F1
#
_cell.length_a   1.000
_cell.length_b   1.000
_cell.length_c   1.000
_cell.angle_alpha   90.00
_cell.angle_beta   90.00
_cell.angle_gamma   90.00
#
_symmetry.space_group_name_H-M   'P 1'
#
loop_
_entity.id
_entity.type
_entity.pdbx_description
1 polymer ?
#
loop_
_entity_poly.entity_id
_entity_poly.type
_entity_poly.pdbx_seq_one_letter_code
_entity_poly.pdbx_strand_id
1 'polypeptide(L)'
;MVADESLHELRLLEREVERELHRMERLRASIAAALIVVTLVVLVVVFTLRAADFEAAMARPRERWLVLIAPALYLPFVLALRRHIGRHLVEGRPLQRWRSYVAVTVETSLPTVAAALFAIVTSPAGGLFSPPIHLYPLMIALWTLALDWRLCLYAGALSAVEFLCLYAALRQAIVAELPGTILSATAPFLIRGIIIAATGVIAALVASQLRRRVIASLRAAQEKARIRQVFGQHVSPEVAQAILDRGGSETPSSQRICVLFLDVRGFTAFSEAHSPEEVVDFLNRLLDPLLDAVSRHGGVVNKLLGDGFMALFGAPVPDP
;
A
#
# COMPACT_ATOMS: atom_id res chain seq x y z
N MET A 1 23.30 -0.58 25.46
CA MET A 1 23.58 -0.42 24.02
C MET A 1 22.60 -1.20 23.14
N VAL A 2 22.39 -2.51 23.35
CA VAL A 2 21.44 -3.36 22.57
C VAL A 2 19.98 -2.88 22.59
N ALA A 3 19.52 -2.29 23.70
CA ALA A 3 18.17 -1.71 23.79
C ALA A 3 18.00 -0.46 22.92
N ASP A 4 19.07 0.30 22.67
CA ASP A 4 19.03 1.55 21.89
C ASP A 4 19.09 1.27 20.37
N GLU A 5 19.84 0.24 19.97
CA GLU A 5 19.86 -0.27 18.59
C GLU A 5 18.50 -0.81 18.15
N SER A 6 17.85 -1.64 18.99
CA SER A 6 16.51 -2.15 18.69
C SER A 6 15.45 -1.05 18.59
N LEU A 7 15.55 0.00 19.41
CA LEU A 7 14.72 1.20 19.33
C LEU A 7 14.99 2.01 18.05
N HIS A 8 16.24 2.05 17.59
CA HIS A 8 16.63 2.71 16.34
C HIS A 8 16.07 1.97 15.12
N GLU A 9 16.21 0.65 15.07
CA GLU A 9 15.64 -0.19 14.01
C GLU A 9 14.10 -0.10 13.96
N LEU A 10 13.43 -0.13 15.11
CA LEU A 10 11.99 0.05 15.19
C LEU A 10 11.55 1.41 14.63
N ARG A 11 12.26 2.49 14.95
CA ARG A 11 11.98 3.83 14.41
C ARG A 11 12.25 3.92 12.90
N LEU A 12 13.28 3.24 12.39
CA LEU A 12 13.54 3.17 10.95
C LEU A 12 12.41 2.44 10.22
N LEU A 13 11.91 1.35 10.81
CA LEU A 13 10.80 0.57 10.27
C LEU A 13 9.48 1.34 10.31
N GLU A 14 9.17 2.03 11.40
CA GLU A 14 8.02 2.91 11.47
C GLU A 14 8.08 3.96 10.34
N ARG A 15 9.25 4.57 10.11
CA ARG A 15 9.45 5.53 9.02
C ARG A 15 9.34 4.90 7.63
N GLU A 16 9.76 3.65 7.44
CA GLU A 16 9.63 2.93 6.17
C GLU A 16 8.16 2.59 5.87
N VAL A 17 7.44 2.08 6.89
CA VAL A 17 6.01 1.79 6.82
C VAL A 17 5.20 3.05 6.58
N GLU A 18 5.52 4.13 7.29
CA GLU A 18 4.93 5.44 7.04
C GLU A 18 5.17 5.86 5.60
N ARG A 19 6.41 5.83 5.10
CA ARG A 19 6.72 6.19 3.71
C ARG A 19 5.93 5.37 2.69
N GLU A 20 5.79 4.05 2.89
CA GLU A 20 4.99 3.19 2.02
C GLU A 20 3.48 3.50 2.11
N LEU A 21 2.95 3.75 3.31
CA LEU A 21 1.56 4.23 3.47
C LEU A 21 1.32 5.55 2.74
N HIS A 22 2.28 6.47 2.78
CA HIS A 22 2.21 7.75 2.07
C HIS A 22 2.21 7.55 0.54
N ARG A 23 2.91 6.53 0.05
CA ARG A 23 2.95 6.17 -1.37
C ARG A 23 1.62 5.59 -1.83
N MET A 24 1.05 4.68 -1.04
CA MET A 24 -0.27 4.08 -1.28
C MET A 24 -1.38 5.12 -1.30
N GLU A 25 -1.36 6.08 -0.36
CA GLU A 25 -2.36 7.16 -0.31
C GLU A 25 -2.27 8.09 -1.52
N ARG A 26 -1.06 8.43 -1.97
CA ARG A 26 -0.84 9.21 -3.20
C ARG A 26 -1.29 8.47 -4.45
N LEU A 27 -1.05 7.16 -4.52
CA LEU A 27 -1.52 6.30 -5.59
C LEU A 27 -3.04 6.28 -5.63
N ARG A 28 -3.70 6.07 -4.48
CA ARG A 28 -5.16 6.11 -4.34
C ARG A 28 -5.75 7.42 -4.88
N ALA A 29 -5.27 8.55 -4.39
CA ALA A 29 -5.77 9.87 -4.81
C ALA A 29 -5.54 10.11 -6.32
N SER A 30 -4.47 9.57 -6.89
CA SER A 30 -4.19 9.67 -8.33
C SER A 30 -5.16 8.81 -9.16
N ILE A 31 -5.44 7.58 -8.71
CA ILE A 31 -6.44 6.70 -9.33
C ILE A 31 -7.84 7.31 -9.20
N ALA A 32 -8.18 7.90 -8.05
CA ALA A 32 -9.45 8.61 -7.84
C ALA A 32 -9.65 9.71 -8.88
N ALA A 33 -8.65 10.59 -9.02
CA ALA A 33 -8.69 11.68 -9.97
C ALA A 33 -8.77 11.17 -11.42
N ALA A 34 -7.99 10.16 -11.77
CA ALA A 34 -8.03 9.53 -13.09
C ALA A 34 -9.41 8.94 -13.39
N LEU A 35 -10.03 8.24 -12.44
CA LEU A 35 -11.36 7.66 -12.61
C LEU A 35 -12.44 8.73 -12.80
N ILE A 36 -12.37 9.85 -12.09
CA ILE A 36 -13.26 11.00 -12.28
C ILE A 36 -13.07 11.60 -13.67
N VAL A 37 -11.82 11.82 -14.09
CA VAL A 37 -11.52 12.37 -15.43
C VAL A 37 -12.02 11.43 -16.52
N VAL A 38 -11.76 10.13 -16.43
CA VAL A 38 -12.24 9.13 -17.39
C VAL A 38 -13.76 9.12 -17.43
N THR A 39 -14.42 9.15 -16.27
CA THR A 39 -15.88 9.21 -16.19
C THR A 39 -16.42 10.49 -16.85
N LEU A 40 -15.79 11.64 -16.60
CA LEU A 40 -16.16 12.92 -17.22
C LEU A 40 -15.98 12.88 -18.74
N VAL A 41 -14.85 12.36 -19.23
CA VAL A 41 -14.56 12.23 -20.67
C VAL A 41 -15.57 11.30 -21.34
N VAL A 42 -15.83 10.13 -20.75
CA VAL A 42 -16.82 9.18 -21.26
C VAL A 42 -18.21 9.81 -21.29
N LEU A 43 -18.59 10.51 -20.22
CA LEU A 43 -19.87 11.23 -20.15
C LEU A 43 -19.95 12.27 -21.28
N VAL A 44 -18.94 13.12 -21.45
CA VAL A 44 -18.89 14.14 -22.52
C VAL A 44 -19.01 13.51 -23.90
N VAL A 45 -18.22 12.47 -24.18
CA VAL A 45 -18.20 11.79 -25.49
C VAL A 45 -19.54 11.12 -25.78
N VAL A 46 -20.13 10.43 -24.81
CA VAL A 46 -21.43 9.77 -24.98
C VAL A 46 -22.54 10.80 -25.17
N PHE A 47 -22.53 11.89 -24.39
CA PHE A 47 -23.50 12.98 -24.51
C PHE A 47 -23.41 13.72 -25.85
N THR A 48 -22.22 13.86 -26.44
CA THR A 48 -22.05 14.52 -27.74
C THR A 48 -22.44 13.58 -28.89
N LEU A 49 -22.02 12.31 -28.85
CA LEU A 49 -22.32 11.33 -29.91
C LEU A 49 -23.80 10.91 -29.94
N ARG A 50 -24.46 10.85 -28.77
CA ARG A 50 -25.88 10.45 -28.62
C ARG A 50 -26.76 11.63 -28.24
N ALA A 51 -26.37 12.84 -28.67
CA ALA A 51 -27.05 14.08 -28.29
C ALA A 51 -28.54 14.07 -28.61
N ALA A 52 -28.93 13.52 -29.77
CA ALA A 52 -30.33 13.43 -30.19
C ALA A 52 -31.17 12.54 -29.26
N ASP A 53 -30.64 11.39 -28.82
CA ASP A 53 -31.36 10.49 -27.91
C ASP A 53 -31.48 11.08 -26.51
N PHE A 54 -30.43 11.78 -26.05
CA PHE A 54 -30.48 12.51 -24.78
C PHE A 54 -31.45 13.69 -24.84
N GLU A 55 -31.48 14.44 -25.93
CA GLU A 55 -32.44 15.54 -26.11
C GLU A 55 -33.89 15.04 -26.13
N ALA A 56 -34.14 13.87 -26.73
CA ALA A 56 -35.46 13.24 -26.74
C ALA A 56 -35.86 12.66 -25.37
N ALA A 57 -34.90 12.20 -24.57
CA ALA A 57 -35.13 11.61 -23.26
C ALA A 57 -35.16 12.61 -22.10
N MET A 58 -34.69 13.85 -22.30
CA MET A 58 -34.59 14.86 -21.25
C MET A 58 -35.86 15.69 -21.11
N ALA A 59 -36.38 15.80 -19.89
CA ALA A 59 -37.43 16.77 -19.56
C ALA A 59 -36.96 18.22 -19.74
N ARG A 60 -35.64 18.48 -19.61
CA ARG A 60 -35.02 19.81 -19.77
C ARG A 60 -33.80 19.76 -20.68
N PRO A 61 -33.97 19.65 -22.01
CA PRO A 61 -32.87 19.46 -22.95
C PRO A 61 -31.88 20.63 -23.00
N ARG A 62 -32.32 21.87 -22.70
CA ARG A 62 -31.45 23.05 -22.58
C ARG A 62 -30.51 22.98 -21.37
N GLU A 63 -30.84 22.17 -20.37
CA GLU A 63 -30.09 22.02 -19.12
C GLU A 63 -29.17 20.79 -19.12
N ARG A 64 -28.98 20.11 -20.26
CA ARG A 64 -28.15 18.89 -20.37
C ARG A 64 -26.73 19.03 -19.80
N TRP A 65 -26.16 20.23 -19.86
CA TRP A 65 -24.83 20.54 -19.33
C TRP A 65 -24.74 20.44 -17.82
N LEU A 66 -25.86 20.55 -17.09
CA LEU A 66 -25.90 20.37 -15.62
C LEU A 66 -25.44 18.98 -15.20
N VAL A 67 -25.59 17.95 -16.05
CA VAL A 67 -25.11 16.59 -15.76
C VAL A 67 -23.58 16.53 -15.71
N LEU A 68 -22.89 17.41 -16.43
CA LEU A 68 -21.42 17.52 -16.38
C LEU A 68 -20.94 18.27 -15.13
N ILE A 69 -21.80 19.02 -14.45
CA ILE A 69 -21.43 19.91 -13.35
C ILE A 69 -20.99 19.12 -12.11
N ALA A 70 -21.68 18.04 -11.72
CA ALA A 70 -21.26 17.24 -10.57
C ALA A 70 -19.81 16.72 -10.68
N PRO A 71 -19.44 15.95 -11.73
CA PRO A 71 -18.06 15.49 -11.87
C PRO A 71 -17.06 16.66 -12.04
N ALA A 72 -17.46 17.76 -12.69
CA ALA A 72 -16.60 18.94 -12.85
C ALA A 72 -16.35 19.72 -11.55
N LEU A 73 -17.34 19.85 -10.66
CA LEU A 73 -17.21 20.50 -9.35
C LEU A 73 -16.41 19.66 -8.35
N TYR A 74 -16.47 18.34 -8.47
CA TYR A 74 -15.69 17.43 -7.64
C TYR A 74 -14.21 17.36 -8.03
N LEU A 75 -13.86 17.60 -9.30
CA LEU A 75 -12.48 17.59 -9.76
C LEU A 75 -11.55 18.57 -8.99
N PRO A 76 -11.89 19.87 -8.82
CA PRO A 76 -11.06 20.78 -8.02
C PRO A 76 -11.03 20.40 -6.54
N PHE A 77 -12.11 19.84 -5.98
CA PHE A 77 -12.11 19.32 -4.62
C PHE A 77 -11.12 18.16 -4.45
N VAL A 78 -11.15 17.16 -5.34
CA VAL A 78 -10.24 16.00 -5.29
C VAL A 78 -8.79 16.41 -5.54
N LEU A 79 -8.56 17.35 -6.46
CA LEU A 79 -7.22 17.90 -6.71
C LEU A 79 -6.72 18.75 -5.52
N ALA A 80 -7.58 19.54 -4.88
CA ALA A 80 -7.25 20.32 -3.68
C ALA A 80 -6.96 19.38 -2.50
N LEU A 81 -7.79 18.36 -2.28
CA LEU A 81 -7.58 17.34 -1.27
C LEU A 81 -6.27 16.58 -1.53
N ARG A 82 -5.98 16.17 -2.77
CA ARG A 82 -4.71 15.56 -3.17
C ARG A 82 -3.52 16.47 -2.90
N ARG A 83 -3.62 17.76 -3.25
CA ARG A 83 -2.54 18.74 -3.04
C ARG A 83 -2.33 19.03 -1.55
N HIS A 84 -3.41 19.04 -0.77
CA HIS A 84 -3.39 19.28 0.67
C HIS A 84 -2.86 18.08 1.46
N ILE A 85 -3.32 16.87 1.13
CA ILE A 85 -2.77 15.61 1.64
C ILE A 85 -1.29 15.52 1.25
N GLY A 86 -0.95 15.76 -0.03
CA GLY A 86 0.43 15.74 -0.50
C GLY A 86 1.37 16.74 0.21
N ARG A 87 0.88 17.94 0.54
CA ARG A 87 1.66 18.95 1.30
C ARG A 87 1.89 18.53 2.75
N HIS A 88 0.85 18.10 3.46
CA HIS A 88 1.00 17.66 4.85
C HIS A 88 1.82 16.38 5.02
N LEU A 89 1.87 15.53 3.98
CA LEU A 89 2.71 14.34 3.92
C LEU A 89 4.21 14.66 3.70
N VAL A 90 4.54 15.80 3.08
CA VAL A 90 5.93 16.28 2.96
C VAL A 90 6.42 16.92 4.26
N GLU A 91 5.50 17.45 5.08
CA GLU A 91 5.79 18.07 6.38
C GLU A 91 5.99 17.06 7.52
N GLY A 92 5.88 15.75 7.28
CA GLY A 92 6.13 14.70 8.28
C GLY A 92 5.09 14.66 9.41
N ARG A 93 3.89 15.21 9.21
CA ARG A 93 2.83 15.20 10.22
C ARG A 93 1.95 13.96 10.05
N PRO A 94 1.64 13.20 11.12
CA PRO A 94 0.76 12.05 11.01
C PRO A 94 -0.62 12.48 10.49
N LEU A 95 -1.14 11.76 9.49
CA LEU A 95 -2.50 11.94 9.00
C LEU A 95 -3.47 11.72 10.16
N GLN A 96 -4.12 12.81 10.62
CA GLN A 96 -5.15 12.71 11.63
C GLN A 96 -6.30 11.84 11.10
N ARG A 97 -6.67 10.79 11.84
CA ARG A 97 -7.67 9.79 11.44
C ARG A 97 -8.99 10.40 10.95
N TRP A 98 -9.45 11.51 11.55
CA TRP A 98 -10.70 12.17 11.15
C TRP A 98 -10.67 12.70 9.71
N ARG A 99 -9.50 13.11 9.20
CA ARG A 99 -9.35 13.62 7.82
C ARG A 99 -9.64 12.54 6.80
N SER A 100 -9.28 11.29 7.09
CA SER A 100 -9.58 10.15 6.22
C SER A 100 -11.09 9.90 6.14
N TYR A 101 -11.84 10.04 7.24
CA TYR A 101 -13.30 9.92 7.22
C TYR A 101 -13.98 11.05 6.42
N VAL A 102 -13.47 12.28 6.52
CA VAL A 102 -13.95 13.40 5.68
C VAL A 102 -13.68 13.11 4.21
N ALA A 103 -12.48 12.64 3.88
CA ALA A 103 -12.12 12.26 2.51
C ALA A 103 -13.01 11.12 1.98
N VAL A 104 -13.23 10.05 2.76
CA VAL A 104 -14.16 8.97 2.38
C VAL A 104 -15.52 9.55 2.06
N THR A 105 -16.07 10.33 2.99
CA THR A 105 -17.41 10.90 2.86
C THR A 105 -17.55 11.63 1.55
N VAL A 106 -16.66 12.60 1.27
CA VAL A 106 -16.77 13.38 0.04
C VAL A 106 -16.56 12.52 -1.20
N GLU A 107 -15.55 11.63 -1.23
CA GLU A 107 -15.31 10.78 -2.40
C GLU A 107 -16.47 9.81 -2.68
N THR A 108 -17.10 9.24 -1.64
CA THR A 108 -18.22 8.30 -1.79
C THR A 108 -19.57 8.96 -2.05
N SER A 109 -19.74 10.24 -1.70
CA SER A 109 -20.97 11.00 -2.00
C SER A 109 -21.06 11.48 -3.45
N LEU A 110 -19.98 11.40 -4.23
CA LEU A 110 -19.95 11.85 -5.62
C LEU A 110 -20.99 11.13 -6.51
N PRO A 111 -21.07 9.78 -6.51
CA PRO A 111 -22.14 9.04 -7.17
C PRO A 111 -23.55 9.53 -6.83
N THR A 112 -23.80 9.79 -5.54
CA THR A 112 -25.09 10.24 -5.02
C THR A 112 -25.48 11.61 -5.59
N VAL A 113 -24.56 12.58 -5.52
CA VAL A 113 -24.78 13.93 -6.03
C VAL A 113 -24.97 13.92 -7.55
N ALA A 114 -24.15 13.16 -8.27
CA ALA A 114 -24.26 13.03 -9.71
C ALA A 114 -25.59 12.37 -10.13
N ALA A 115 -26.04 11.34 -9.42
CA ALA A 115 -27.34 10.71 -9.66
C ALA A 115 -28.52 11.65 -9.36
N ALA A 116 -28.41 12.47 -8.31
CA ALA A 116 -29.42 13.48 -7.98
C ALA A 116 -29.52 14.57 -9.07
N LEU A 117 -28.39 15.07 -9.59
CA LEU A 117 -28.40 15.99 -10.73
C LEU A 117 -29.00 15.33 -11.97
N PHE A 118 -28.66 14.06 -12.23
CA PHE A 118 -29.24 13.31 -13.34
C PHE A 118 -30.76 13.16 -13.20
N ALA A 119 -31.26 12.97 -11.97
CA ALA A 119 -32.69 12.92 -11.68
C ALA A 119 -33.43 14.22 -12.01
N ILE A 120 -32.78 15.37 -11.77
CA ILE A 120 -33.33 16.71 -12.02
C ILE A 120 -33.39 17.01 -13.53
N VAL A 121 -32.35 16.62 -14.27
CA VAL A 121 -32.23 16.99 -15.70
C VAL A 121 -33.02 16.04 -16.61
N THR A 122 -33.03 14.75 -16.28
CA THR A 122 -33.66 13.71 -17.10
C THR A 122 -35.03 13.35 -16.55
N SER A 123 -35.08 12.52 -15.50
CA SER A 123 -36.28 12.14 -14.78
C SER A 123 -35.93 11.47 -13.45
N PRO A 124 -36.85 11.42 -12.45
CA PRO A 124 -36.64 10.73 -11.19
C PRO A 124 -36.17 9.28 -11.34
N ALA A 125 -36.79 8.51 -12.25
CA ALA A 125 -36.33 7.17 -12.57
C ALA A 125 -34.93 7.20 -13.22
N GLY A 126 -34.72 8.11 -14.18
CA GLY A 126 -33.44 8.29 -14.86
C GLY A 126 -32.26 8.47 -13.90
N GLY A 127 -32.46 9.16 -12.77
CA GLY A 127 -31.42 9.33 -11.74
C GLY A 127 -30.95 8.02 -11.10
N LEU A 128 -31.86 7.12 -10.72
CA LEU A 128 -31.49 5.85 -10.06
C LEU A 128 -31.05 4.74 -11.02
N PHE A 129 -31.32 4.91 -12.32
CA PHE A 129 -30.79 4.06 -13.39
C PHE A 129 -29.59 4.71 -14.11
N SER A 130 -29.14 5.86 -13.62
CA SER A 130 -28.05 6.61 -14.26
C SER A 130 -26.68 5.93 -14.08
N PRO A 131 -25.74 6.14 -15.01
CA PRO A 131 -24.37 5.64 -14.89
C PRO A 131 -23.66 5.96 -13.56
N PRO A 132 -23.82 7.14 -12.93
CA PRO A 132 -23.24 7.45 -11.62
C PRO A 132 -23.49 6.41 -10.53
N ILE A 133 -24.68 5.79 -10.48
CA ILE A 133 -25.00 4.77 -9.46
C ILE A 133 -24.06 3.55 -9.56
N HIS A 134 -23.54 3.26 -10.75
CA HIS A 134 -22.60 2.15 -10.94
C HIS A 134 -21.18 2.46 -10.47
N LEU A 135 -20.90 3.69 -10.02
CA LEU A 135 -19.60 4.09 -9.50
C LEU A 135 -19.38 3.75 -8.02
N TYR A 136 -20.44 3.46 -7.23
CA TYR A 136 -20.27 3.14 -5.80
C TYR A 136 -19.29 1.99 -5.56
N PRO A 137 -19.36 0.84 -6.26
CA PRO A 137 -18.41 -0.26 -6.03
C PRO A 137 -16.96 0.13 -6.35
N LEU A 138 -16.75 0.96 -7.38
CA LEU A 138 -15.43 1.46 -7.76
C LEU A 138 -14.88 2.42 -6.70
N MET A 139 -15.72 3.33 -6.18
CA MET A 139 -15.35 4.25 -5.10
C MET A 139 -14.98 3.48 -3.83
N ILE A 140 -15.81 2.51 -3.42
CA ILE A 140 -15.55 1.67 -2.25
C ILE A 140 -14.27 0.84 -2.45
N ALA A 141 -14.08 0.24 -3.62
CA ALA A 141 -12.89 -0.56 -3.93
C ALA A 141 -11.61 0.28 -3.86
N LEU A 142 -11.66 1.55 -4.26
CA LEU A 142 -10.50 2.44 -4.17
C LEU A 142 -10.02 2.63 -2.72
N TRP A 143 -10.95 2.63 -1.75
CA TRP A 143 -10.62 2.73 -0.33
C TRP A 143 -9.91 1.49 0.24
N THR A 144 -9.86 0.38 -0.48
CA THR A 144 -9.03 -0.79 -0.10
C THR A 144 -7.54 -0.45 -0.06
N LEU A 145 -7.08 0.49 -0.88
CA LEU A 145 -5.69 0.96 -0.93
C LEU A 145 -5.28 1.73 0.33
N ALA A 146 -6.24 2.24 1.11
CA ALA A 146 -5.95 2.87 2.39
C ALA A 146 -5.51 1.85 3.46
N LEU A 147 -5.66 0.54 3.18
CA LEU A 147 -5.31 -0.57 4.08
C LEU A 147 -5.99 -0.48 5.47
N ASP A 148 -7.10 0.25 5.57
CA ASP A 148 -7.91 0.36 6.79
C ASP A 148 -9.31 -0.20 6.54
N TRP A 149 -9.60 -1.33 7.20
CA TRP A 149 -10.88 -2.01 7.09
C TRP A 149 -12.04 -1.15 7.61
N ARG A 150 -11.80 -0.25 8.58
CA ARG A 150 -12.85 0.62 9.16
C ARG A 150 -13.32 1.64 8.15
N LEU A 151 -12.39 2.22 7.38
CA LEU A 151 -12.70 3.17 6.32
C LEU A 151 -13.48 2.50 5.19
N CYS A 152 -13.14 1.26 4.82
CA CYS A 152 -13.88 0.50 3.82
C CYS A 152 -15.31 0.18 4.26
N LEU A 153 -15.50 -0.24 5.51
CA LEU A 153 -16.82 -0.52 6.08
C LEU A 153 -17.66 0.76 6.16
N TYR A 154 -17.06 1.87 6.60
CA TYR A 154 -17.68 3.18 6.63
C TYR A 154 -18.09 3.64 5.22
N ALA A 155 -17.19 3.52 4.23
CA ALA A 155 -17.46 3.88 2.83
C ALA A 155 -18.69 3.13 2.28
N GLY A 156 -18.77 1.81 2.49
CA GLY A 156 -19.89 1.00 2.02
C GLY A 156 -21.19 1.27 2.76
N ALA A 157 -21.14 1.44 4.09
CA ALA A 157 -22.32 1.78 4.89
C ALA A 157 -22.87 3.15 4.50
N LEU A 158 -22.01 4.17 4.39
CA LEU A 158 -22.37 5.50 3.96
C LEU A 158 -22.98 5.49 2.55
N SER A 159 -22.32 4.84 1.59
CA SER A 159 -22.82 4.71 0.21
C SER A 159 -24.20 4.06 0.14
N ALA A 160 -24.43 3.01 0.93
CA ALA A 160 -25.72 2.33 0.98
C ALA A 160 -26.81 3.23 1.58
N VAL A 161 -26.49 3.94 2.66
CA VAL A 161 -27.42 4.89 3.30
C VAL A 161 -27.75 6.03 2.33
N GLU A 162 -26.75 6.65 1.72
CA GLU A 162 -26.95 7.73 0.75
C GLU A 162 -27.82 7.29 -0.43
N PHE A 163 -27.56 6.11 -0.99
CA PHE A 163 -28.36 5.55 -2.06
C PHE A 163 -29.82 5.32 -1.64
N LEU A 164 -30.05 4.72 -0.47
CA LEU A 164 -31.39 4.46 0.05
C LEU A 164 -32.13 5.75 0.41
N CYS A 165 -31.43 6.76 0.94
CA CYS A 165 -31.98 8.10 1.18
C CYS A 165 -32.39 8.78 -0.12
N LEU A 166 -31.55 8.71 -1.16
CA LEU A 166 -31.89 9.24 -2.48
C LEU A 166 -33.11 8.52 -3.08
N TYR A 167 -33.17 7.19 -2.98
CA TYR A 167 -34.34 6.42 -3.39
C TYR A 167 -35.61 6.84 -2.63
N ALA A 168 -35.52 6.95 -1.30
CA ALA A 168 -36.66 7.33 -0.47
C ALA A 168 -37.19 8.74 -0.84
N ALA A 169 -36.29 9.68 -1.14
CA ALA A 169 -36.65 11.03 -1.58
C ALA A 169 -37.34 11.04 -2.96
N LEU A 170 -36.93 10.16 -3.87
CA LEU A 170 -37.47 10.11 -5.24
C LEU A 170 -38.63 9.11 -5.43
N ARG A 171 -38.91 8.25 -4.44
CA ARG A 171 -39.85 7.13 -4.54
C ARG A 171 -41.23 7.54 -5.07
N GLN A 172 -41.81 8.61 -4.51
CA GLN A 172 -43.16 9.04 -4.90
C GLN A 172 -43.20 9.48 -6.38
N ALA A 173 -42.18 10.22 -6.81
CA ALA A 173 -42.08 10.68 -8.19
C ALA A 173 -41.86 9.52 -9.17
N ILE A 174 -41.06 8.51 -8.80
CA ILE A 174 -40.83 7.30 -9.62
C ILE A 174 -42.11 6.48 -9.78
N VAL A 175 -42.89 6.30 -8.70
CA VAL A 175 -44.16 5.57 -8.75
C VAL A 175 -45.17 6.29 -9.65
N ALA A 176 -45.19 7.62 -9.63
CA ALA A 176 -46.02 8.42 -10.53
C ALA A 176 -45.57 8.35 -12.00
N GLU A 177 -44.25 8.28 -12.24
CA GLU A 177 -43.66 8.20 -13.58
C GLU A 177 -43.89 6.82 -14.24
N LEU A 178 -43.77 5.73 -13.47
CA LEU A 178 -43.79 4.35 -13.98
C LEU A 178 -44.77 3.46 -13.18
N PRO A 179 -46.08 3.76 -13.19
CA PRO A 179 -47.07 3.04 -12.38
C PRO A 179 -47.19 1.57 -12.79
N GLY A 180 -47.21 0.68 -11.80
CA GLY A 180 -47.41 -0.77 -12.01
C GLY A 180 -46.24 -1.52 -12.67
N THR A 181 -45.09 -0.87 -12.87
CA THR A 181 -43.90 -1.50 -13.44
C THR A 181 -42.99 -2.12 -12.38
N ILE A 182 -42.18 -3.11 -12.76
CA ILE A 182 -41.14 -3.68 -11.89
C ILE A 182 -40.10 -2.62 -11.49
N LEU A 183 -39.89 -1.61 -12.34
CA LEU A 183 -38.92 -0.52 -12.12
C LEU A 183 -39.34 0.47 -11.03
N SER A 184 -40.64 0.55 -10.67
CA SER A 184 -41.12 1.34 -9.53
C SER A 184 -41.30 0.52 -8.25
N ALA A 185 -41.11 -0.81 -8.33
CA ALA A 185 -41.13 -1.69 -7.16
C ALA A 185 -39.97 -1.36 -6.20
N THR A 186 -40.20 -1.54 -4.90
CA THR A 186 -39.20 -1.22 -3.86
C THR A 186 -38.05 -2.24 -3.81
N ALA A 187 -38.31 -3.49 -4.20
CA ALA A 187 -37.37 -4.59 -4.04
C ALA A 187 -36.03 -4.41 -4.80
N PRO A 188 -35.99 -4.01 -6.08
CA PRO A 188 -34.72 -3.81 -6.79
C PRO A 188 -33.80 -2.77 -6.14
N PHE A 189 -34.38 -1.70 -5.57
CA PHE A 189 -33.60 -0.65 -4.90
C PHE A 189 -33.07 -1.12 -3.54
N LEU A 190 -33.86 -1.89 -2.78
CA LEU A 190 -33.36 -2.51 -1.54
C LEU A 190 -32.21 -3.49 -1.82
N ILE A 191 -32.35 -4.34 -2.84
CA ILE A 191 -31.30 -5.29 -3.26
C ILE A 191 -30.02 -4.53 -3.65
N ARG A 192 -30.13 -3.43 -4.40
CA ARG A 192 -28.97 -2.58 -4.74
C ARG A 192 -28.30 -1.98 -3.51
N GLY A 193 -29.06 -1.45 -2.55
CA GLY A 193 -28.53 -0.96 -1.28
C GLY A 193 -27.76 -2.04 -0.51
N ILE A 194 -28.30 -3.27 -0.48
CA ILE A 194 -27.63 -4.43 0.13
C ILE A 194 -26.34 -4.78 -0.60
N ILE A 195 -26.32 -4.78 -1.94
CA ILE A 195 -25.11 -5.04 -2.75
C ILE A 195 -24.04 -3.99 -2.47
N ILE A 196 -24.40 -2.71 -2.37
CA ILE A 196 -23.46 -1.62 -2.05
C ILE A 196 -22.86 -1.83 -0.65
N ALA A 197 -23.70 -2.12 0.35
CA ALA A 197 -23.23 -2.42 1.71
C ALA A 197 -22.31 -3.65 1.75
N ALA A 198 -22.70 -4.73 1.06
CA ALA A 198 -21.91 -5.95 0.94
C ALA A 198 -20.55 -5.69 0.26
N THR A 199 -20.50 -4.80 -0.73
CA THR A 199 -19.25 -4.37 -1.36
C THR A 199 -18.31 -3.72 -0.35
N GLY A 200 -18.84 -2.90 0.57
CA GLY A 200 -18.08 -2.34 1.69
C GLY A 200 -17.47 -3.41 2.60
N VAL A 201 -18.25 -4.44 2.93
CA VAL A 201 -17.78 -5.57 3.75
C VAL A 201 -16.68 -6.34 3.02
N ILE A 202 -16.87 -6.66 1.74
CA ILE A 202 -15.86 -7.36 0.93
C ILE A 202 -14.58 -6.52 0.84
N ALA A 203 -14.68 -5.22 0.56
CA ALA A 203 -13.55 -4.30 0.54
C ALA A 203 -12.82 -4.27 1.88
N ALA A 204 -13.54 -4.26 3.00
CA ALA A 204 -12.95 -4.30 4.34
C ALA A 204 -12.18 -5.61 4.60
N LEU A 205 -12.71 -6.76 4.15
CA LEU A 205 -12.02 -8.05 4.25
C LEU A 205 -10.73 -8.06 3.43
N VAL A 206 -10.79 -7.57 2.18
CA VAL A 206 -9.63 -7.46 1.29
C VAL A 206 -8.56 -6.54 1.90
N ALA A 207 -8.95 -5.36 2.38
CA ALA A 207 -8.04 -4.43 3.05
C ALA A 207 -7.38 -5.05 4.30
N SER A 208 -8.15 -5.80 5.09
CA SER A 208 -7.65 -6.52 6.26
C SER A 208 -6.62 -7.59 5.89
N GLN A 209 -6.87 -8.37 4.84
CA GLN A 209 -5.93 -9.37 4.34
C GLN A 209 -4.67 -8.75 3.76
N LEU A 210 -4.80 -7.70 2.95
CA LEU A 210 -3.68 -7.02 2.33
C LEU A 210 -2.77 -6.40 3.40
N ARG A 211 -3.35 -5.73 4.40
CA ARG A 211 -2.60 -5.21 5.55
C ARG A 211 -1.83 -6.30 6.29
N ARG A 212 -2.46 -7.45 6.56
CA ARG A 212 -1.79 -8.59 7.21
C ARG A 212 -0.60 -9.10 6.39
N ARG A 213 -0.76 -9.24 5.07
CA ARG A 213 0.30 -9.69 4.16
C ARG A 213 1.47 -8.71 4.09
N VAL A 214 1.19 -7.41 4.02
CA VAL A 214 2.23 -6.36 4.04
C VAL A 214 3.03 -6.42 5.35
N ILE A 215 2.34 -6.49 6.50
CA ILE A 215 3.02 -6.59 7.81
C ILE A 215 3.85 -7.89 7.91
N ALA A 216 3.31 -9.02 7.47
CA ALA A 216 4.02 -10.29 7.49
C ALA A 216 5.26 -10.28 6.58
N SER A 217 5.15 -9.71 5.38
CA SER A 217 6.26 -9.56 4.44
C SER A 217 7.37 -8.69 5.02
N LEU A 218 7.02 -7.57 5.65
CA LEU A 218 7.99 -6.69 6.31
C LEU A 218 8.72 -7.40 7.46
N ARG A 219 7.99 -8.16 8.29
CA ARG A 219 8.61 -8.97 9.36
C ARG A 219 9.54 -10.05 8.81
N ALA A 220 9.14 -10.75 7.74
CA ALA A 220 9.99 -11.75 7.10
C ALA A 220 11.26 -11.14 6.50
N ALA A 221 11.15 -9.95 5.89
CA ALA A 221 12.30 -9.21 5.37
C ALA A 221 13.25 -8.79 6.50
N GLN A 222 12.72 -8.34 7.64
CA GLN A 222 13.51 -8.01 8.83
C GLN A 222 14.22 -9.23 9.39
N GLU A 223 13.53 -10.36 9.55
CA GLU A 223 14.15 -11.57 10.09
C GLU A 223 15.29 -12.04 9.17
N LYS A 224 15.10 -11.99 7.85
CA LYS A 224 16.16 -12.29 6.88
C LYS A 224 17.33 -11.30 6.98
N ALA A 225 17.05 -10.02 7.20
CA ALA A 225 18.09 -8.99 7.39
C ALA A 225 18.87 -9.22 8.69
N ARG A 226 18.18 -9.54 9.79
CA ARG A 226 18.77 -9.86 11.09
C ARG A 226 19.63 -11.12 11.03
N ILE A 227 19.13 -12.18 10.38
CA ILE A 227 19.92 -13.38 10.09
C ILE A 227 21.17 -12.99 9.29
N ARG A 228 21.06 -12.20 8.22
CA ARG A 228 22.24 -11.72 7.47
C ARG A 228 23.21 -10.88 8.31
N GLN A 229 22.73 -10.09 9.26
CA GLN A 229 23.57 -9.28 10.15
C GLN A 229 24.30 -10.16 11.19
N VAL A 230 23.61 -11.12 11.78
CA VAL A 230 24.17 -12.05 12.78
C VAL A 230 25.11 -13.08 12.12
N PHE A 231 24.72 -13.62 10.96
CA PHE A 231 25.52 -14.58 10.20
C PHE A 231 26.59 -13.91 9.33
N GLY A 232 26.41 -12.65 8.92
CA GLY A 232 27.44 -11.88 8.22
C GLY A 232 28.68 -11.60 9.06
N GLN A 233 28.57 -11.74 10.40
CA GLN A 233 29.72 -11.74 11.32
C GLN A 233 30.45 -13.10 11.38
N HIS A 234 29.88 -14.18 10.83
CA HIS A 234 30.41 -15.55 11.01
C HIS A 234 30.58 -16.34 9.70
N VAL A 235 30.04 -15.87 8.58
CA VAL A 235 30.10 -16.55 7.28
C VAL A 235 30.12 -15.49 6.17
N SER A 236 31.13 -15.51 5.30
CA SER A 236 31.20 -14.54 4.20
C SER A 236 29.98 -14.67 3.26
N PRO A 237 29.50 -13.58 2.65
CA PRO A 237 28.36 -13.61 1.73
C PRO A 237 28.52 -14.62 0.58
N GLU A 238 29.75 -14.86 0.12
CA GLU A 238 30.03 -15.86 -0.93
C GLU A 238 29.73 -17.30 -0.46
N VAL A 239 30.02 -17.62 0.81
CA VAL A 239 29.75 -18.95 1.39
C VAL A 239 28.25 -19.15 1.58
N ALA A 240 27.55 -18.15 2.10
CA ALA A 240 26.10 -18.24 2.28
C ALA A 240 25.37 -18.44 0.94
N GLN A 241 25.81 -17.73 -0.11
CA GLN A 241 25.24 -17.88 -1.45
C GLN A 241 25.58 -19.24 -2.07
N ALA A 242 26.81 -19.73 -1.92
CA ALA A 242 27.22 -21.05 -2.39
C ALA A 242 26.43 -22.19 -1.71
N ILE A 243 26.09 -22.07 -0.43
CA ILE A 243 25.27 -23.06 0.30
C ILE A 243 23.82 -23.05 -0.21
N LEU A 244 23.26 -21.87 -0.46
CA LEU A 244 21.91 -21.71 -1.01
C LEU A 244 21.80 -22.27 -2.43
N ASP A 245 22.80 -22.02 -3.27
CA ASP A 245 22.82 -22.47 -4.67
C ASP A 245 23.06 -24.00 -4.79
N ARG A 246 23.74 -24.62 -3.81
CA ARG A 246 23.98 -26.08 -3.75
C ARG A 246 22.86 -26.87 -3.07
N GLY A 247 21.77 -26.22 -2.64
CA GLY A 247 20.58 -26.89 -2.12
C GLY A 247 20.80 -27.71 -0.85
N GLY A 248 21.82 -27.40 -0.04
CA GLY A 248 22.10 -28.10 1.22
C GLY A 248 22.65 -29.52 1.10
N SER A 249 23.03 -29.99 -0.09
CA SER A 249 23.67 -31.29 -0.27
C SER A 249 25.18 -31.16 -0.04
N GLU A 250 25.64 -31.48 1.16
CA GLU A 250 27.07 -31.64 1.47
C GLU A 250 27.59 -32.97 0.91
N THR A 251 27.98 -33.00 -0.36
CA THR A 251 28.85 -34.05 -0.88
C THR A 251 30.28 -33.78 -0.40
N PRO A 252 30.92 -34.69 0.36
CA PRO A 252 32.31 -34.50 0.78
C PRO A 252 33.23 -34.41 -0.45
N SER A 253 33.90 -33.28 -0.64
CA SER A 253 34.87 -33.07 -1.71
C SER A 253 36.27 -32.86 -1.14
N SER A 254 37.27 -33.53 -1.73
CA SER A 254 38.68 -33.28 -1.42
C SER A 254 39.20 -32.21 -2.38
N GLN A 255 39.65 -31.08 -1.83
CA GLN A 255 40.20 -29.96 -2.59
C GLN A 255 41.47 -29.44 -1.92
N ARG A 256 42.47 -29.03 -2.72
CA ARG A 256 43.65 -28.34 -2.21
C ARG A 256 43.28 -26.91 -1.88
N ILE A 257 43.53 -26.50 -0.64
CA ILE A 257 43.21 -25.18 -0.12
C ILE A 257 44.43 -24.61 0.59
N CYS A 258 44.52 -23.29 0.65
CA CYS A 258 45.44 -22.59 1.54
C CYS A 258 44.64 -22.11 2.76
N VAL A 259 45.21 -22.28 3.95
CA VAL A 259 44.61 -21.82 5.21
C VAL A 259 45.51 -20.78 5.84
N LEU A 260 44.96 -19.59 6.06
CA LEU A 260 45.61 -18.50 6.79
C LEU A 260 45.09 -18.47 8.22
N PHE A 261 46.01 -18.47 9.19
CA PHE A 261 45.73 -18.16 10.58
C PHE A 261 46.37 -16.83 10.93
N LEU A 262 45.59 -15.94 11.55
CA LEU A 262 46.07 -14.68 12.10
C LEU A 262 45.73 -14.64 13.59
N ASP A 263 46.64 -14.10 14.40
CA ASP A 263 46.47 -13.95 15.84
C ASP A 263 47.26 -12.72 16.34
N VAL A 264 46.77 -12.05 17.38
CA VAL A 264 47.32 -10.80 17.92
C VAL A 264 48.26 -11.09 19.08
N ARG A 265 49.52 -10.69 18.92
CA ARG A 265 50.53 -10.86 19.98
C ARG A 265 50.18 -10.04 21.22
N GLY A 266 50.19 -10.68 22.38
CA GLY A 266 49.99 -10.01 23.67
C GLY A 266 48.54 -9.62 23.94
N PHE A 267 47.57 -10.14 23.19
CA PHE A 267 46.17 -9.80 23.36
C PHE A 267 45.61 -10.19 24.73
N THR A 268 46.00 -11.33 25.29
CA THR A 268 45.52 -11.75 26.63
C THR A 268 45.87 -10.71 27.70
N ALA A 269 47.09 -10.20 27.70
CA ALA A 269 47.50 -9.15 28.65
C ALA A 269 46.76 -7.83 28.38
N PHE A 270 46.48 -7.52 27.12
CA PHE A 270 45.67 -6.36 26.75
C PHE A 270 44.22 -6.51 27.24
N SER A 271 43.57 -7.65 27.04
CA SER A 271 42.17 -7.86 27.40
C SER A 271 41.94 -7.94 28.90
N GLU A 272 42.91 -8.42 29.68
CA GLU A 272 42.86 -8.40 31.15
C GLU A 272 42.97 -6.98 31.74
N ALA A 273 43.56 -6.04 31.00
CA ALA A 273 43.80 -4.67 31.46
C ALA A 273 42.74 -3.65 30.98
N HIS A 274 41.80 -4.04 30.13
CA HIS A 274 40.82 -3.15 29.50
C HIS A 274 39.38 -3.63 29.72
N SER A 275 38.42 -2.71 29.62
CA SER A 275 37.00 -3.07 29.68
C SER A 275 36.56 -3.89 28.46
N PRO A 276 35.52 -4.74 28.58
CA PRO A 276 34.99 -5.51 27.45
C PRO A 276 34.64 -4.65 26.24
N GLU A 277 34.09 -3.45 26.47
CA GLU A 277 33.75 -2.50 25.41
C GLU A 277 35.01 -2.04 24.65
N GLU A 278 36.08 -1.67 25.36
CA GLU A 278 37.34 -1.24 24.75
C GLU A 278 38.04 -2.35 23.96
N VAL A 279 37.96 -3.60 24.45
CA VAL A 279 38.51 -4.78 23.77
C VAL A 279 37.78 -5.06 22.46
N VAL A 280 36.45 -5.01 22.47
CA VAL A 280 35.62 -5.21 21.26
C VAL A 280 35.89 -4.10 20.24
N ASP A 281 35.99 -2.85 20.69
CA ASP A 281 36.29 -1.70 19.84
C ASP A 281 37.68 -1.80 19.18
N PHE A 282 38.68 -2.28 19.92
CA PHE A 282 40.01 -2.57 19.41
C PHE A 282 39.99 -3.67 18.35
N LEU A 283 39.30 -4.78 18.62
CA LEU A 283 39.18 -5.89 17.68
C LEU A 283 38.49 -5.48 16.38
N ASN A 284 37.37 -4.75 16.46
CA ASN A 284 36.67 -4.28 15.25
C ASN A 284 37.59 -3.40 14.40
N ARG A 285 38.26 -2.41 15.00
CA ARG A 285 39.18 -1.51 14.27
C ARG A 285 40.37 -2.23 13.63
N LEU A 286 40.84 -3.32 14.25
CA LEU A 286 41.97 -4.09 13.74
C LEU A 286 41.54 -5.09 12.65
N LEU A 287 40.47 -5.85 12.91
CA LEU A 287 40.06 -6.95 12.06
C LEU A 287 39.33 -6.47 10.81
N ASP A 288 38.52 -5.41 10.87
CA ASP A 288 37.77 -4.88 9.71
C ASP A 288 38.63 -4.69 8.44
N PRO A 289 39.76 -3.95 8.46
CA PRO A 289 40.60 -3.77 7.28
C PRO A 289 41.32 -5.06 6.84
N LEU A 290 41.56 -6.00 7.77
CA LEU A 290 42.21 -7.28 7.48
C LEU A 290 41.24 -8.25 6.79
N LEU A 291 39.98 -8.30 7.25
CA LEU A 291 38.93 -9.10 6.64
C LEU A 291 38.61 -8.60 5.23
N ASP A 292 38.59 -7.27 5.02
CA ASP A 292 38.47 -6.67 3.68
C ASP A 292 39.66 -7.05 2.78
N ALA A 293 40.88 -7.06 3.31
CA ALA A 293 42.06 -7.52 2.56
C ALA A 293 41.94 -9.00 2.15
N VAL A 294 41.46 -9.88 3.03
CA VAL A 294 41.23 -11.30 2.72
C VAL A 294 40.21 -11.44 1.58
N SER A 295 39.06 -10.74 1.67
CA SER A 295 38.01 -10.81 0.65
C SER A 295 38.48 -10.27 -0.71
N ARG A 296 39.22 -9.15 -0.74
CA ARG A 296 39.79 -8.58 -1.98
C ARG A 296 40.76 -9.52 -2.70
N HIS A 297 41.39 -10.43 -1.97
CA HIS A 297 42.33 -11.41 -2.51
C HIS A 297 41.68 -12.79 -2.73
N GLY A 298 40.35 -12.87 -2.80
CA GLY A 298 39.63 -14.12 -3.08
C GLY A 298 39.62 -15.11 -1.91
N GLY A 299 39.98 -14.65 -0.71
CA GLY A 299 39.92 -15.44 0.52
C GLY A 299 38.55 -15.37 1.17
N VAL A 300 38.20 -16.43 1.88
CA VAL A 300 36.95 -16.60 2.61
C VAL A 300 37.26 -16.80 4.08
N VAL A 301 36.72 -15.92 4.94
CA VAL A 301 36.87 -16.05 6.39
C VAL A 301 35.97 -17.19 6.86
N ASN A 302 36.58 -18.26 7.38
CA ASN A 302 35.88 -19.45 7.83
C ASN A 302 35.41 -19.34 9.28
N LYS A 303 36.23 -18.75 10.15
CA LYS A 303 35.87 -18.49 11.55
C LYS A 303 36.75 -17.42 12.19
N LEU A 304 36.16 -16.65 13.08
CA LEU A 304 36.86 -15.79 14.03
C LEU A 304 37.28 -16.62 15.25
N LEU A 305 38.45 -16.33 15.81
CA LEU A 305 39.10 -17.09 16.88
C LEU A 305 39.47 -16.16 18.04
N GLY A 306 38.51 -15.38 18.55
CA GLY A 306 38.77 -14.40 19.60
C GLY A 306 39.55 -13.20 19.07
N ASP A 307 40.87 -13.21 19.26
CA ASP A 307 41.84 -12.20 18.83
C ASP A 307 42.39 -12.40 17.42
N GLY A 308 41.97 -13.48 16.77
CA GLY A 308 42.41 -13.85 15.46
C GLY A 308 41.29 -14.29 14.52
N PHE A 309 41.67 -14.76 13.34
CA PHE A 309 40.76 -15.43 12.41
C PHE A 309 41.45 -16.52 11.60
N MET A 310 40.62 -17.40 11.04
CA MET A 310 41.00 -18.41 10.06
C MET A 310 40.34 -18.07 8.73
N ALA A 311 41.15 -17.89 7.69
CA ALA A 311 40.69 -17.70 6.31
C ALA A 311 41.12 -18.87 5.42
N LEU A 312 40.32 -19.13 4.40
CA LEU A 312 40.49 -20.18 3.40
C LEU A 312 40.66 -19.53 2.03
N PHE A 313 41.60 -20.02 1.24
CA PHE A 313 41.74 -19.68 -0.17
C PHE A 313 41.61 -20.96 -0.99
N GLY A 314 40.85 -20.88 -2.09
CA GLY A 314 40.47 -22.05 -2.90
C GLY A 314 39.28 -22.85 -2.35
N ALA A 315 38.51 -22.30 -1.40
CA ALA A 315 37.24 -22.86 -0.91
C ALA A 315 36.26 -21.73 -0.51
N PRO A 316 34.94 -21.87 -0.74
CA PRO A 316 34.21 -22.98 -1.37
C PRO A 316 34.24 -22.93 -2.91
N VAL A 317 34.81 -21.86 -3.47
CA VAL A 317 35.07 -21.68 -4.91
C VAL A 317 36.56 -21.96 -5.16
N PRO A 318 36.91 -22.82 -6.12
CA PRO A 318 38.31 -23.06 -6.49
C PRO A 318 38.97 -21.78 -7.03
N ASP A 319 40.19 -21.53 -6.60
CA ASP A 319 41.07 -20.51 -7.18
C ASP A 319 41.88 -21.19 -8.31
N PRO A 320 41.97 -20.62 -9.54
CA PRO A 320 42.67 -21.23 -10.67
C PRO A 320 44.17 -21.48 -10.45
#